data_AF-A0A5D4RGL4-F1
#
_entry.id   AF-A0A5D4RGL4-F1
#
_cell.length_a   1.000
_cell.length_b   1.000
_cell.length_c   1.000
_cell.angle_alpha   90.00
_cell.angle_beta   90.00
_cell.angle_gamma   90.00
#
_symmetry.space_group_name_H-M   'P 1'
#
loop_
_entity.id
_entity.type
_entity.pdbx_description
1 polymer ?
#
loop_
_entity_poly.entity_id
_entity_poly.type
_entity_poly.pdbx_seq_one_letter_code
_entity_poly.pdbx_strand_id
1 'polypeptide(L)'
;MTVNVFLDDYRHCPQGYILAKDIDECLQLMYDHSIGHLSLDHDLESKTRNGLMLVHAMVEHQLFAERITIHSANSVGGKNMFRYLKAAQENDQMPHSIKIVLRPLPLR
;
A
#
# COMPACT_ATOMS: atom_id res chain seq x y z
N MET A 1 15.11 -11.63 -1.43
CA MET A 1 14.06 -12.28 -2.23
C MET A 1 12.98 -11.24 -2.46
N THR A 2 12.45 -11.11 -3.68
CA THR A 2 11.38 -10.16 -3.98
C THR A 2 10.03 -10.83 -3.76
N VAL A 3 9.13 -10.18 -3.01
CA VAL A 3 7.80 -10.71 -2.68
C VAL A 3 6.70 -9.73 -3.09
N ASN A 4 5.46 -10.22 -3.15
CA ASN A 4 4.28 -9.37 -3.31
C ASN A 4 3.49 -9.34 -2.00
N VAL A 5 2.99 -8.18 -1.61
CA VAL A 5 2.27 -7.98 -0.35
C VAL A 5 0.87 -7.47 -0.64
N PHE A 6 -0.11 -8.05 0.05
CA PHE A 6 -1.51 -7.67 0.02
C PHE A 6 -1.90 -7.24 1.43
N LEU A 7 -2.07 -5.93 1.63
CA LEU A 7 -2.53 -5.35 2.89
C LEU A 7 -4.05 -5.31 2.89
N ASP A 8 -4.68 -6.15 3.72
CA ASP A 8 -6.14 -6.25 3.83
C ASP A 8 -6.48 -7.04 5.11
N ASP A 9 -7.51 -6.62 5.84
CA ASP A 9 -8.01 -7.29 7.04
C ASP A 9 -9.32 -8.08 6.79
N TYR A 10 -9.90 -7.95 5.59
CA TYR A 10 -11.22 -8.48 5.26
C TYR A 10 -11.20 -9.46 4.08
N ARG A 11 -10.55 -9.10 2.97
CA ARG A 11 -10.59 -9.87 1.72
C ARG A 11 -9.60 -11.04 1.76
N HIS A 12 -9.89 -12.05 0.94
CA HIS A 12 -8.97 -13.15 0.74
C HIS A 12 -7.70 -12.68 0.00
N CYS A 13 -6.56 -13.03 0.57
CA CYS A 13 -5.26 -12.80 -0.05
C CYS A 13 -5.17 -13.52 -1.41
N PRO A 14 -4.81 -12.82 -2.50
CA PRO A 14 -4.61 -13.46 -3.80
C PRO A 14 -3.44 -14.45 -3.79
N GLN A 15 -3.48 -15.47 -4.64
CA GLN A 15 -2.37 -16.40 -4.81
C GLN A 15 -1.07 -15.66 -5.21
N GLY A 16 0.05 -16.03 -4.58
CA GLY A 16 1.35 -15.41 -4.85
C GLY A 16 1.60 -14.10 -4.11
N TYR A 17 0.73 -13.74 -3.15
CA TYR A 17 0.91 -12.64 -2.22
C TYR A 17 1.08 -13.15 -0.80
N ILE A 18 1.82 -12.39 0.00
CA ILE A 18 1.84 -12.49 1.45
C ILE A 18 0.78 -11.51 1.98
N LEU A 19 -0.09 -11.99 2.86
CA LEU A 19 -1.09 -11.16 3.53
C LEU A 19 -0.41 -10.38 4.65
N ALA A 20 -0.63 -9.07 4.69
CA ALA A 20 -0.44 -8.24 5.87
C ALA A 20 -1.83 -7.82 6.37
N LYS A 21 -2.17 -8.14 7.62
CA LYS A 21 -3.49 -7.84 8.18
C LYS A 21 -3.58 -6.42 8.73
N ASP A 22 -2.45 -5.85 9.09
CA ASP A 22 -2.33 -4.48 9.56
C ASP A 22 -1.08 -3.80 9.01
N ILE A 23 -0.92 -2.53 9.36
CA ILE A 23 0.21 -1.72 8.87
C ILE A 23 1.56 -2.15 9.47
N ASP A 24 1.56 -2.75 10.66
CA ASP A 24 2.78 -3.17 11.35
C ASP A 24 3.37 -4.40 10.67
N GLU A 25 2.54 -5.39 10.37
CA GLU A 25 2.91 -6.54 9.54
C GLU A 25 3.39 -6.09 8.15
N CYS A 26 2.72 -5.11 7.54
CA CYS A 26 3.10 -4.60 6.23
C CYS A 26 4.47 -3.91 6.27
N LEU A 27 4.72 -3.04 7.26
CA LEU A 27 6.01 -2.37 7.43
C LEU A 27 7.12 -3.39 7.68
N GLN A 28 6.88 -4.38 8.54
CA GLN A 28 7.85 -5.45 8.81
C GLN A 28 8.25 -6.18 7.53
N LEU A 29 7.27 -6.56 6.69
CA LEU A 29 7.55 -7.19 5.39
C LEU A 29 8.37 -6.27 4.46
N MET A 30 8.13 -4.96 4.47
CA MET A 30 8.88 -4.00 3.68
C MET A 30 10.31 -3.78 4.18
N TYR A 31 10.56 -3.93 5.48
CA TYR A 31 11.92 -3.89 6.04
C TYR A 31 12.70 -5.16 5.72
N ASP A 32 12.04 -6.32 5.76
CA ASP A 32 12.71 -7.61 5.61
C ASP A 32 12.90 -8.03 4.15
N HIS A 33 12.10 -7.48 3.23
CA HIS A 33 12.05 -7.91 1.84
C HIS A 33 11.96 -6.76 0.85
N SER A 34 12.55 -6.97 -0.33
CA SER A 34 12.24 -6.15 -1.50
C SER A 34 10.82 -6.46 -1.98
N ILE A 35 10.02 -5.43 -2.23
CA ILE A 35 8.62 -5.61 -2.63
C ILE A 35 8.47 -5.34 -4.13
N GLY A 36 8.05 -6.36 -4.87
CA GLY A 36 7.73 -6.22 -6.29
C GLY A 36 6.40 -5.51 -6.47
N HIS A 37 5.33 -6.07 -5.89
CA HIS A 37 4.01 -5.46 -5.90
C HIS A 37 3.44 -5.32 -4.50
N LEU A 38 3.06 -4.08 -4.15
CA LEU A 38 2.36 -3.74 -2.93
C LEU A 38 0.91 -3.34 -3.25
N SER A 39 -0.04 -4.10 -2.71
CA SER A 39 -1.46 -3.90 -2.91
C SER A 39 -2.10 -3.43 -1.60
N LEU A 40 -2.68 -2.24 -1.57
CA LEU A 40 -3.09 -1.55 -0.33
C LEU A 40 -4.59 -1.34 -0.20
N ASP A 41 -5.19 -1.80 0.90
CA ASP A 41 -6.46 -1.27 1.40
C ASP A 41 -6.21 -0.04 2.29
N HIS A 42 -7.13 0.92 2.22
CA HIS A 42 -7.20 2.04 3.14
C HIS A 42 -7.86 1.62 4.45
N ASP A 43 -9.02 0.97 4.36
CA ASP A 43 -9.81 0.64 5.54
C ASP A 43 -9.27 -0.66 6.11
N LEU A 44 -8.76 -0.59 7.33
CA LEU A 44 -8.35 -1.72 8.14
C LEU A 44 -9.16 -1.70 9.44
N GLU A 45 -8.96 -2.73 10.27
CA GLU A 45 -9.65 -2.90 11.55
C GLU A 45 -9.47 -1.64 12.42
N SER A 46 -8.25 -1.10 12.44
CA SER A 46 -7.95 0.19 13.08
C SER A 46 -8.30 1.37 12.18
N LYS A 47 -9.14 2.29 12.70
CA LYS A 47 -9.48 3.55 12.00
C LYS A 47 -8.34 4.55 11.95
N THR A 48 -7.36 4.46 12.84
CA THR A 48 -6.20 5.36 12.89
C THR A 48 -4.95 4.71 12.30
N ARG A 49 -4.70 3.42 12.56
CA ARG A 49 -3.64 2.64 11.91
C ARG A 49 -4.13 2.07 10.58
N ASN A 50 -4.46 2.98 9.67
CA ASN A 50 -5.08 2.68 8.38
C ASN A 50 -4.06 2.81 7.22
N GLY A 51 -4.49 2.50 6.00
CA GLY A 51 -3.60 2.59 4.83
C GLY A 51 -3.05 3.99 4.55
N LEU A 52 -3.74 5.07 4.98
CA LEU A 52 -3.22 6.43 4.85
C LEU A 52 -2.02 6.67 5.78
N MET A 53 -2.11 6.19 7.02
CA MET A 53 -0.95 6.21 7.93
C MET A 53 0.22 5.40 7.35
N LEU A 54 -0.05 4.23 6.77
CA LEU A 54 1.01 3.41 6.17
C LEU A 54 1.74 4.16 5.05
N VAL A 55 1.03 4.79 4.10
CA VAL A 55 1.71 5.49 3.00
C VAL A 55 2.51 6.70 3.49
N HIS A 56 2.10 7.36 4.58
CA HIS A 56 2.92 8.37 5.24
C HIS A 56 4.22 7.77 5.78
N ALA A 57 4.14 6.68 6.53
CA ALA A 57 5.30 5.99 7.08
C ALA A 57 6.24 5.47 5.97
N MET A 58 5.69 4.97 4.86
CA MET A 58 6.47 4.53 3.70
C MET A 58 7.34 5.66 3.13
N VAL A 59 6.76 6.84 2.93
CA VAL A 59 7.50 7.99 2.42
C VAL A 59 8.51 8.50 3.45
N GLU A 60 8.14 8.57 4.73
CA GLU A 60 9.05 8.99 5.80
C GLU A 60 10.28 8.07 5.93
N HIS A 61 10.07 6.76 5.85
CA HIS A 61 11.13 5.75 6.00
C HIS A 61 11.78 5.31 4.68
N GLN A 62 11.37 5.90 3.56
CA GLN A 62 11.87 5.55 2.22
C GLN A 62 11.66 4.06 1.86
N LEU A 63 10.52 3.50 2.29
CA LEU A 63 10.12 2.13 2.02
C LEU A 63 9.22 2.09 0.79
N PHE A 64 9.72 1.53 -0.31
CA PHE A 64 8.99 1.53 -1.57
C PHE A 64 9.00 0.17 -2.26
N ALA A 65 7.90 -0.11 -2.96
CA ALA A 65 7.77 -1.24 -3.87
C ALA A 65 8.05 -0.83 -5.31
N GLU A 66 8.38 -1.78 -6.18
CA GLU A 66 8.51 -1.52 -7.63
C GLU A 66 7.19 -1.04 -8.24
N ARG A 67 6.06 -1.51 -7.69
CA ARG A 67 4.70 -1.10 -8.06
C ARG A 67 3.77 -1.04 -6.85
N ILE A 68 2.89 -0.04 -6.84
CA ILE A 68 1.83 0.12 -5.85
C ILE A 68 0.45 0.12 -6.52
N THR A 69 -0.47 -0.71 -6.04
CA THR A 69 -1.89 -0.65 -6.38
C THR A 69 -2.71 -0.35 -5.13
N ILE A 70 -3.50 0.71 -5.18
CA ILE A 70 -4.50 1.02 -4.15
C ILE A 70 -5.80 0.34 -4.56
N HIS A 71 -6.20 -0.65 -3.76
CA HIS A 71 -7.32 -1.53 -4.08
C HIS A 71 -8.57 -1.30 -3.22
N SER A 72 -8.50 -0.32 -2.31
CA SER A 72 -9.56 0.02 -1.37
C SER A 72 -10.91 0.29 -2.04
N ALA A 73 -11.97 -0.25 -1.43
CA ALA A 73 -13.35 0.10 -1.75
C ALA A 73 -13.73 1.51 -1.24
N ASN A 74 -13.00 2.05 -0.26
CA ASN A 74 -13.21 3.41 0.23
C ASN A 74 -12.69 4.42 -0.80
N SER A 75 -13.60 4.94 -1.63
CA SER A 75 -13.23 5.83 -2.73
C SER A 75 -12.52 7.12 -2.27
N VAL A 76 -12.85 7.64 -1.08
CA VAL A 76 -12.24 8.86 -0.54
C VAL A 76 -10.88 8.53 0.04
N GLY A 77 -10.79 7.51 0.90
CA GLY A 77 -9.54 7.04 1.50
C GLY A 77 -8.51 6.63 0.44
N GLY A 78 -8.93 5.83 -0.54
CA GLY A 78 -8.10 5.43 -1.67
C GLY A 78 -7.57 6.61 -2.49
N LYS A 79 -8.40 7.63 -2.77
CA LYS A 79 -7.96 8.86 -3.45
C LYS A 79 -6.98 9.66 -2.61
N ASN A 80 -7.15 9.71 -1.29
CA ASN A 80 -6.23 10.42 -0.40
C ASN A 80 -4.84 9.77 -0.39
N MET A 81 -4.77 8.44 -0.28
CA MET A 81 -3.50 7.70 -0.41
C MET A 81 -2.84 7.94 -1.77
N PHE A 82 -3.63 7.85 -2.86
CA PHE A 82 -3.12 8.07 -4.22
C PHE A 82 -2.53 9.48 -4.38
N ARG A 83 -3.28 10.51 -3.96
CA ARG A 83 -2.83 11.91 -4.04
C ARG A 83 -1.58 12.14 -3.22
N TYR A 84 -1.49 11.58 -2.02
CA TYR A 84 -0.32 11.70 -1.18
C TYR A 84 0.93 11.11 -1.85
N LEU A 85 0.85 9.87 -2.37
CA LEU A 85 1.97 9.24 -3.07
C LEU A 85 2.36 10.00 -4.35
N LYS A 86 1.38 10.55 -5.10
CA LYS A 86 1.68 11.39 -6.28
C LYS A 86 2.38 12.69 -5.89
N ALA A 87 1.94 13.36 -4.83
CA ALA A 87 2.60 14.56 -4.32
C ALA A 87 4.01 14.24 -3.80
N ALA A 88 4.21 13.09 -3.16
CA ALA A 88 5.53 12.64 -2.74
C ALA A 88 6.47 12.41 -3.95
N GLN A 89 5.96 11.89 -5.07
CA GLN A 89 6.72 11.85 -6.32
C GLN A 89 7.06 13.26 -6.81
N GLU A 90 6.07 14.14 -6.94
CA GLU A 90 6.26 15.53 -7.42
C GLU A 90 7.26 16.34 -6.59
N ASN A 91 7.36 16.05 -5.29
CA ASN A 91 8.28 16.69 -4.35
C ASN A 91 9.62 15.95 -4.18
N ASP A 92 9.93 14.97 -5.04
CA ASP A 92 11.14 14.14 -4.99
C ASP A 92 11.36 13.38 -3.66
N GLN A 93 10.27 13.14 -2.91
CA GLN A 93 10.27 12.35 -1.66
C GLN A 93 10.06 10.85 -1.94
N MET A 94 9.70 10.50 -3.17
CA MET A 94 9.46 9.14 -3.64
C MET A 94 9.91 9.03 -5.11
N PRO A 95 10.54 7.91 -5.53
CA PRO A 95 10.95 7.75 -6.93
C PRO A 95 9.78 7.88 -7.93
N HIS A 96 9.97 8.70 -8.96
CA HIS A 96 9.02 8.88 -10.08
C HIS A 96 8.80 7.60 -10.91
N SER A 97 9.77 6.68 -10.88
CA SER A 97 9.71 5.40 -11.61
C SER A 97 8.68 4.44 -11.05
N ILE A 98 8.27 4.60 -9.79
CA ILE A 98 7.31 3.71 -9.15
C ILE A 98 5.93 3.97 -9.72
N LYS A 99 5.32 2.91 -10.25
CA LYS A 99 3.97 2.99 -10.80
C LYS A 99 2.93 2.89 -9.69
N ILE A 100 2.13 3.94 -9.52
CA ILE A 100 1.01 4.00 -8.57
C ILE A 100 -0.31 3.92 -9.35
N VAL A 101 -1.20 3.01 -8.95
CA VAL A 101 -2.49 2.79 -9.61
C VAL A 101 -3.62 2.78 -8.59
N LEU A 102 -4.67 3.57 -8.82
CA LEU A 102 -5.91 3.51 -8.05
C LEU A 102 -6.95 2.65 -8.78
N ARG A 103 -7.26 1.45 -8.25
CA ARG A 103 -8.21 0.51 -8.84
C ARG A 103 -8.93 -0.27 -7.75
N PRO A 104 -10.20 0.04 -7.42
CA PRO A 104 -10.94 -0.82 -6.51
C PRO A 104 -11.00 -2.24 -7.07
N LEU A 105 -10.92 -3.25 -6.20
CA LEU A 105 -11.19 -4.62 -6.61
C LEU A 105 -12.62 -4.72 -7.16
N PRO A 106 -12.89 -5.68 -8.06
CA PRO A 106 -14.27 -6.01 -8.39
C PRO A 106 -15.02 -6.31 -7.10
N LEU A 107 -16.10 -5.58 -6.85
CA LEU A 107 -17.07 -5.97 -5.84
C LEU A 107 -17.67 -7.28 -6.36
N ARG A 108 -17.32 -8.39 -5.71
CA ARG A 108 -17.93 -9.70 -6.00
C ARG A 108 -19.37 -9.71 -5.51
#